data_AF-A0A957G9S4-F1
#
_entry.id   AF-A0A957G9S4-F1
#
_cell.length_a   1.000
_cell.length_b   1.000
_cell.length_c   1.000
_cell.angle_alpha   90.00
_cell.angle_beta   90.00
_cell.angle_gamma   90.00
#
_symmetry.space_group_name_H-M   'P 1'
#
loop_
_entity.id
_entity.type
_entity.pdbx_description
1 polymer ?
#
loop_
_entity_poly.entity_id
_entity_poly.type
_entity_poly.pdbx_seq_one_letter_code
_entity_poly.pdbx_strand_id
1 'polypeptide(L)' 'TDVVARGIDVEEISHVIQFDLPNEPETYVHRVGRTGRAGADGIALAFCMEEERPYLRDIQKLMGKQVPVVPHRFG' A
#
# COMPACT_ATOMS: atom_id res chain seq x y z
N THR A 1 8.99 6.35 -8.46
CA THR A 1 8.52 7.19 -9.57
C THR A 1 7.02 7.05 -9.72
N ASP A 2 6.26 8.12 -9.49
CA ASP A 2 4.84 8.13 -9.81
C ASP A 2 4.70 8.32 -11.33
N VAL A 3 4.45 7.24 -12.06
CA VAL A 3 4.08 7.34 -13.48
C VAL A 3 2.61 7.74 -13.52
N VAL A 4 2.40 9.01 -13.84
CA VAL A 4 1.10 9.63 -13.94
C VAL A 4 0.36 9.08 -15.17
N ALA A 5 -0.61 8.20 -14.97
CA ALA A 5 -1.66 7.92 -15.94
C ALA A 5 -2.72 9.03 -15.89
N ARG A 6 -2.34 10.30 -16.09
CA ARG A 6 -3.33 11.39 -16.22
C ARG A 6 -4.09 11.15 -17.52
N GLY A 7 -5.31 10.63 -17.41
CA GLY A 7 -6.21 10.41 -18.55
C GLY A 7 -6.57 8.95 -18.83
N ILE A 8 -6.02 7.98 -18.09
CA ILE A 8 -6.52 6.59 -18.13
C ILE A 8 -7.26 6.36 -16.83
N ASP A 9 -8.59 6.33 -16.91
CA ASP A 9 -9.40 5.81 -15.83
C ASP A 9 -9.17 4.30 -15.77
N VAL A 10 -8.21 3.88 -14.94
CA VAL A 10 -8.00 2.47 -14.67
C VAL A 10 -9.05 2.08 -13.64
N GLU A 11 -10.26 1.84 -14.14
CA GLU A 11 -11.33 1.23 -13.37
C GLU A 11 -10.88 -0.17 -12.91
N GLU A 12 -11.35 -0.60 -11.74
CA GLU A 12 -11.21 -2.00 -11.27
C GLU A 12 -9.78 -2.51 -10.99
N ILE A 13 -8.92 -1.71 -10.35
CA ILE A 13 -7.62 -2.21 -9.87
C ILE A 13 -7.84 -3.29 -8.82
N SER A 14 -7.52 -4.54 -9.15
CA SER A 14 -7.63 -5.69 -8.23
C SER A 14 -6.47 -5.76 -7.23
N HIS A 15 -5.29 -5.27 -7.61
CA HIS A 15 -4.07 -5.37 -6.83
C HIS A 15 -3.26 -4.08 -6.85
N VAL A 16 -2.79 -3.65 -5.69
CA VAL A 16 -1.77 -2.61 -5.52
C VAL A 16 -0.55 -3.25 -4.87
N ILE A 17 0.61 -3.16 -5.54
CA ILE A 17 1.88 -3.69 -5.03
C ILE A 17 2.85 -2.51 -4.91
N GLN A 18 3.29 -2.22 -3.69
CA GLN A 18 4.25 -1.17 -3.39
C GLN A 18 5.64 -1.78 -3.15
N PHE A 19 6.63 -1.35 -3.93
CA PHE A 19 8.02 -1.81 -3.79
C PHE A 19 8.73 -1.22 -2.58
N ASP A 20 8.38 0.01 -2.22
CA ASP A 20 8.92 0.73 -1.07
C ASP A 20 7.76 1.37 -0.31
N LEU A 21 7.90 1.53 1.01
CA LEU A 21 6.91 2.24 1.81
C LEU A 21 7.10 3.75 1.66
N PRO A 22 6.02 4.53 1.43
CA PRO A 22 6.13 5.97 1.49
C PRO A 22 6.42 6.41 2.93
N ASN A 23 7.28 7.42 3.08
CA ASN A 23 7.57 8.05 4.36
C ASN A 23 6.38 8.87 4.90
N GLU A 24 5.42 9.24 4.04
CA GLU A 24 4.17 9.89 4.41
C GLU A 24 3.02 8.86 4.49
N PRO A 25 2.41 8.64 5.66
CA PRO A 25 1.33 7.68 5.85
C PRO A 25 0.09 7.88 4.96
N GLU A 26 -0.29 9.14 4.71
CA GLU A 26 -1.42 9.50 3.86
C GLU A 26 -1.19 9.04 2.42
N THR A 27 0.06 9.11 1.95
CA THR A 27 0.45 8.62 0.63
C THR A 27 0.24 7.11 0.50
N TYR A 28 0.52 6.33 1.54
CA TYR A 28 0.21 4.90 1.56
C TYR A 28 -1.30 4.66 1.40
N VAL A 29 -2.13 5.33 2.22
CA VAL A 29 -3.59 5.20 2.20
C VAL A 29 -4.17 5.58 0.84
N HIS A 30 -3.70 6.68 0.24
CA HIS A 30 -4.13 7.12 -1.09
C HIS A 30 -3.76 6.14 -2.20
N ARG A 31 -2.61 5.47 -2.11
CA ARG A 31 -2.17 4.45 -3.08
C ARG A 31 -2.99 3.18 -2.98
N VAL A 32 -3.16 2.64 -1.78
CA VAL A 32 -3.94 1.40 -1.59
C VAL A 32 -5.44 1.60 -1.80
N GLY A 33 -5.95 2.82 -1.61
CA GLY A 33 -7.34 3.19 -1.92
C GLY A 33 -7.73 3.08 -3.41
N ARG A 34 -6.79 2.70 -4.29
CA ARG A 34 -7.05 2.40 -5.70
C ARG A 34 -7.70 1.04 -5.93
N THR A 35 -7.59 0.10 -4.97
CA THR A 35 -8.23 -1.21 -5.03
C THR A 35 -9.43 -1.32 -4.07
N GLY A 36 -10.26 -2.36 -4.21
CA GLY A 36 -11.37 -2.65 -3.30
C GLY A 36 -12.51 -1.62 -3.32
N ARG A 37 -12.76 -0.98 -4.47
CA ARG A 37 -13.82 0.03 -4.65
C ARG A 37 -15.16 -0.63 -5.01
N ALA A 38 -16.26 0.10 -4.79
CA ALA A 38 -17.62 -0.31 -5.20
C ALA A 38 -18.09 -1.67 -4.66
N GLY A 39 -17.61 -2.09 -3.49
CA GLY A 39 -17.98 -3.37 -2.87
C GLY A 39 -17.23 -4.57 -3.44
N ALA A 40 -16.28 -4.37 -4.35
CA ALA A 40 -15.35 -5.40 -4.78
C ALA A 40 -14.25 -5.60 -3.74
N ASP A 41 -13.70 -6.83 -3.69
CA ASP A 41 -12.48 -7.11 -2.93
C ASP A 41 -11.25 -6.51 -3.62
N GLY A 42 -10.21 -6.25 -2.83
CA GLY A 42 -8.95 -5.70 -3.32
C GLY A 42 -7.77 -6.13 -2.47
N ILE A 43 -6.62 -6.32 -3.10
CA ILE A 43 -5.40 -6.75 -2.41
C ILE A 43 -4.35 -5.64 -2.47
N ALA A 44 -3.85 -5.23 -1.31
CA ALA A 44 -2.71 -4.33 -1.19
C ALA A 44 -1.54 -5.07 -0.55
N LEU A 45 -0.42 -5.13 -1.26
CA LEU A 45 0.84 -5.69 -0.80
C LEU A 45 1.90 -4.59 -0.79
N ALA A 46 2.78 -4.62 0.20
CA ALA A 46 3.94 -3.76 0.26
C ALA A 46 5.15 -4.57 0.72
N PHE A 47 6.29 -4.32 0.09
CA PHE A 47 7.57 -4.70 0.67
C PHE A 47 7.95 -3.66 1.72
N CYS A 48 8.63 -4.11 2.77
CA CYS A 48 9.08 -3.27 3.86
C CYS A 48 10.49 -3.72 4.25
N MET A 49 11.48 -2.86 3.97
CA MET A 49 12.85 -3.03 4.44
C MET A 49 12.94 -2.69 5.94
N GLU A 50 14.07 -3.02 6.56
CA GLU A 50 14.27 -2.79 7.99
C GLU A 50 14.26 -1.29 8.33
N GLU A 51 14.83 -0.48 7.47
CA GLU A 51 14.91 0.98 7.58
C GLU A 51 13.53 1.66 7.44
N GLU A 52 12.56 0.97 6.82
CA GLU A 52 11.20 1.48 6.59
C GLU A 52 10.22 1.11 7.70
N ARG A 53 10.65 0.31 8.69
CA ARG A 53 9.82 -0.04 9.86
C ARG A 53 9.24 1.16 10.60
N PRO A 54 9.93 2.32 10.74
CA PRO A 54 9.33 3.53 11.29
C PRO A 54 8.12 4.02 10.46
N TYR A 55 8.23 4.01 9.13
CA TYR A 55 7.13 4.40 8.23
C TYR A 55 5.93 3.45 8.37
N LEU A 56 6.19 2.14 8.46
CA LEU A 56 5.15 1.15 8.73
C LEU A 56 4.41 1.42 10.05
N ARG A 57 5.13 1.84 11.10
CA ARG A 57 4.51 2.20 12.39
C ARG A 57 3.59 3.41 12.25
N ASP A 58 4.02 4.44 11.53
CA ASP A 58 3.21 5.64 11.32
C ASP A 58 1.98 5.37 10.44
N ILE A 59 2.12 4.54 9.40
CA ILE A 59 1.03 4.04 8.56
C ILE A 59 -0.01 3.30 9.41
N GLN A 60 0.42 2.32 10.22
CA GLN A 60 -0.49 1.55 11.07
C GLN A 60 -1.19 2.43 12.12
N LYS A 61 -0.47 3.43 12.65
CA LYS A 61 -1.03 4.41 13.58
C LYS A 61 -2.11 5.25 12.92
N LEU A 62 -1.87 5.79 11.71
CA LEU A 62 -2.87 6.54 10.94
C LEU A 62 -4.09 5.69 10.64
N MET A 63 -3.89 4.43 10.24
CA MET A 63 -4.96 3.51 9.88
C MET A 63 -5.71 2.92 11.09
N GLY A 64 -5.16 3.07 12.31
CA GLY A 64 -5.70 2.47 13.52
C GLY A 64 -5.72 0.94 13.52
N LYS A 65 -4.92 0.29 12.65
CA LYS A 65 -4.87 -1.17 12.50
C LYS A 65 -3.47 -1.65 12.17
N GLN A 66 -3.17 -2.88 12.60
CA GLN A 66 -1.92 -3.54 12.20
C GLN A 66 -2.03 -4.10 10.79
N VAL A 67 -0.92 -4.03 10.04
CA VAL A 67 -0.78 -4.67 8.73
C VAL A 67 -0.21 -6.07 8.97
N PRO A 68 -0.89 -7.14 8.51
CA PRO A 68 -0.36 -8.49 8.63
C PRO A 68 0.96 -8.63 7.89
N VAL A 69 1.95 -9.24 8.55
CA VAL A 69 3.24 -9.56 7.94
C VAL A 69 3.16 -10.95 7.34
N VAL A 70 3.46 -11.05 6.03
CA VAL A 70 3.59 -12.33 5.35
C VAL A 70 5.07 -12.75 5.40
N PRO A 71 5.42 -13.86 6.07
CA PRO A 71 6.80 -14.33 6.10
C PRO A 71 7.24 -14.79 4.71
N HIS A 72 8.48 -14.52 4.34
CA HIS A 72 9.09 -15.08 3.13
C HIS A 72 10.21 -16.05 3.52
N ARG A 73 10.53 -16.98 2.62
CA ARG A 73 11.51 -18.06 2.87
C ARG A 73 12.92 -17.60 3.28
N PHE A 74 13.21 -16.31 3.17
CA PHE A 74 14.53 -15.71 3.40
C PHE A 74 14.54 -14.72 4.57
N GLY A 75 13.49 -14.69 5.39
CA GLY A 75 13.33 -13.81 6.56
C GLY A 75 12.60 -14.52 7.69
#